data_AF-A0A7X5WU79-F1
#
_entry.id   AF-A0A7X5WU79-F1
#
_cell.length_a   1.000
_cell.length_b   1.000
_cell.length_c   1.000
_cell.angle_alpha   90.00
_cell.angle_beta   90.00
_cell.angle_gamma   90.00
#
_symmetry.space_group_name_H-M   'P 1'
#
loop_
_entity.id
_entity.type
_entity.pdbx_description
1 polymer ?
#
loop_
_entity_poly.entity_id
_entity_poly.type
_entity_poly.pdbx_seq_one_letter_code
_entity_poly.pdbx_strand_id
1 'polypeptide(L)'
;MPGWHEATRELQAAGKLRMVGIIQEQHPDRAGLFMQWKQMDWPILVDSLNLLDVAVVPITLLIDEHGIIRGHARGRQDPRGVLEAFLAEEFTAPEETPETAKTQK
;
A
#
# COMPACT_ATOMS: atom_id res chain seq x y z
N MET A 1 10.93 -0.66 -1.36
CA MET A 1 10.76 -2.09 -0.98
C MET A 1 10.95 -2.98 -2.21
N PRO A 2 12.20 -3.31 -2.61
CA PRO A 2 12.43 -4.11 -3.83
C PRO A 2 11.71 -5.45 -3.84
N GLY A 3 11.70 -6.18 -2.70
CA GLY A 3 11.02 -7.47 -2.60
C GLY A 3 9.50 -7.40 -2.83
N TRP A 4 8.84 -6.35 -2.33
CA TRP A 4 7.41 -6.14 -2.60
C TRP A 4 7.15 -5.74 -4.04
N HIS A 5 8.01 -4.93 -4.64
CA HIS A 5 7.88 -4.56 -6.04
C HIS A 5 7.96 -5.80 -6.95
N GLU A 6 8.94 -6.67 -6.72
CA GLU A 6 9.07 -7.93 -7.47
C GLU A 6 7.88 -8.86 -7.25
N ALA A 7 7.46 -9.05 -5.99
CA ALA A 7 6.36 -9.96 -5.66
C ALA A 7 4.99 -9.52 -6.22
N THR A 8 4.80 -8.22 -6.45
CA THR A 8 3.51 -7.67 -6.90
C THR A 8 3.47 -7.34 -8.38
N ARG A 9 4.60 -7.42 -9.10
CA ARG A 9 4.73 -6.94 -10.48
C ARG A 9 3.69 -7.53 -11.43
N GLU A 10 3.50 -8.84 -11.40
CA GLU A 10 2.56 -9.54 -12.28
C GLU A 10 1.10 -9.23 -11.92
N LEU A 11 0.79 -9.13 -10.63
CA LEU A 11 -0.55 -8.77 -10.13
C LEU A 11 -0.93 -7.33 -10.51
N GLN A 12 0.03 -6.41 -10.46
CA GLN A 12 -0.15 -5.04 -10.91
C GLN A 12 -0.37 -4.97 -12.42
N ALA A 13 0.42 -5.68 -13.21
CA ALA A 13 0.26 -5.75 -14.66
C ALA A 13 -1.09 -6.36 -15.07
N ALA A 14 -1.59 -7.34 -14.30
CA ALA A 14 -2.91 -7.94 -14.50
C ALA A 14 -4.07 -7.08 -13.97
N GLY A 15 -3.79 -5.93 -13.34
CA GLY A 15 -4.82 -5.06 -12.75
C GLY A 15 -5.50 -5.63 -11.50
N LYS A 16 -4.97 -6.71 -10.91
CA LYS A 16 -5.53 -7.37 -9.71
C LYS A 16 -5.10 -6.70 -8.40
N LEU A 17 -4.01 -5.96 -8.43
CA LEU A 17 -3.46 -5.27 -7.26
C LEU A 17 -3.01 -3.87 -7.67
N ARG A 18 -3.22 -2.91 -6.78
CA ARG A 18 -2.63 -1.57 -6.89
C ARG A 18 -1.68 -1.37 -5.72
N MET A 19 -0.55 -0.72 -6.01
CA MET A 19 0.43 -0.36 -5.00
C MET A 19 0.49 1.17 -4.92
N VAL A 20 0.58 1.70 -3.70
CA VAL A 20 0.86 3.12 -3.43
C VAL A 20 1.94 3.18 -2.36
N GLY A 21 2.97 3.99 -2.59
CA GLY A 21 4.00 4.24 -1.60
C GLY A 21 3.72 5.52 -0.82
N ILE A 22 3.94 5.51 0.49
CA ILE A 22 4.07 6.74 1.28
C ILE A 22 5.48 6.75 1.85
N ILE A 23 6.21 7.83 1.61
CA ILE A 23 7.62 7.94 1.99
C ILE A 23 7.85 9.05 3.00
N GLN A 24 8.66 8.78 4.02
CA GLN A 24 9.14 9.78 4.98
C GLN A 24 10.53 10.31 4.55
N GLU A 25 10.59 10.90 3.37
CA GLU A 25 11.81 11.47 2.78
C GLU A 25 11.69 13.00 2.70
N GLN A 26 12.78 13.71 2.97
CA GLN A 26 12.81 15.18 2.91
C GLN A 26 13.03 15.68 1.48
N HIS A 27 13.64 14.86 0.64
CA HIS A 27 13.99 15.21 -0.74
C HIS A 27 13.26 14.30 -1.74
N PRO A 28 12.04 14.67 -2.19
CA PRO A 28 11.21 13.84 -3.05
C PRO A 28 11.89 13.45 -4.38
N ASP A 29 12.76 14.31 -4.90
CA ASP A 29 13.52 14.03 -6.12
C ASP A 29 14.43 12.81 -5.99
N ARG A 30 15.01 12.58 -4.81
CA ARG A 30 15.85 11.40 -4.55
C ARG A 30 15.01 10.12 -4.61
N ALA A 31 13.79 10.17 -4.08
CA ALA A 31 12.86 9.06 -4.18
C ALA A 31 12.44 8.82 -5.63
N GLY A 32 12.16 9.89 -6.40
CA GLY A 32 11.88 9.80 -7.83
C GLY A 32 13.01 9.11 -8.62
N LEU A 33 14.27 9.50 -8.39
CA LEU A 33 15.43 8.85 -9.01
C LEU A 33 15.56 7.37 -8.61
N PHE A 34 15.28 7.04 -7.35
CA PHE A 34 15.28 5.64 -6.91
C PHE A 34 14.17 4.82 -7.58
N MET A 35 12.97 5.39 -7.70
CA MET A 35 11.84 4.76 -8.41
C MET A 35 12.19 4.50 -9.87
N GLN A 36 12.77 5.50 -10.55
CA GLN A 36 13.25 5.36 -11.92
C GLN A 36 14.32 4.26 -12.06
N TRP A 37 15.34 4.28 -11.19
CA TRP A 37 16.40 3.27 -11.21
C TRP A 37 15.86 1.85 -11.00
N LYS A 38 14.87 1.69 -10.14
CA LYS A 38 14.23 0.40 -9.85
C LYS A 38 13.07 0.06 -10.78
N GLN A 39 12.77 0.89 -11.78
CA GLN A 39 11.65 0.72 -12.71
C GLN A 39 10.33 0.47 -11.96
N MET A 40 10.11 1.28 -10.93
CA MET A 40 8.92 1.24 -10.10
C MET A 40 7.96 2.33 -10.56
N ASP A 41 6.80 1.93 -11.11
CA ASP A 41 5.84 2.86 -11.73
C ASP A 41 4.62 3.20 -10.86
N TRP A 42 4.59 2.65 -9.64
CA TRP A 42 3.53 2.90 -8.69
C TRP A 42 3.64 4.31 -8.07
N PRO A 43 2.51 4.99 -7.83
CA PRO A 43 2.53 6.35 -7.30
C PRO A 43 3.14 6.40 -5.90
N ILE A 44 3.83 7.50 -5.61
CA ILE A 44 4.39 7.80 -4.29
C ILE A 44 3.82 9.11 -3.76
N LEU A 45 3.43 9.10 -2.49
CA LEU A 45 3.07 10.27 -1.70
C LEU A 45 4.18 10.55 -0.70
N VAL A 46 4.41 11.83 -0.42
CA VAL A 46 5.53 12.28 0.41
C VAL A 46 4.98 12.80 1.72
N ASP A 47 5.38 12.16 2.81
CA ASP A 47 5.08 12.57 4.19
C ASP A 47 6.38 13.00 4.89
N SER A 48 6.93 14.13 4.47
CA SER A 48 8.21 14.62 5.00
C SER A 48 8.15 14.99 6.49
N LEU A 49 6.97 15.24 7.04
CA LEU A 49 6.82 15.67 8.45
C LEU A 49 6.27 14.57 9.36
N ASN A 50 6.11 13.34 8.84
CA ASN A 50 5.46 12.25 9.56
C ASN A 50 4.07 12.64 10.11
N LEU A 51 3.25 13.33 9.31
CA LEU A 51 1.90 13.74 9.67
C LEU A 51 0.95 12.55 9.85
N LEU A 52 1.29 11.40 9.27
CA LEU A 52 0.58 10.15 9.49
C LEU A 52 0.96 9.46 10.81
N ASP A 53 1.90 10.03 11.57
CA ASP A 53 2.38 9.54 12.87
C ASP A 53 2.77 8.04 12.85
N VAL A 54 3.43 7.62 11.76
CA VAL A 54 3.85 6.23 11.59
C VAL A 54 5.15 5.99 12.36
N ALA A 55 5.06 5.22 13.43
CA ALA A 55 6.18 4.98 14.35
C ALA A 55 7.31 4.08 13.80
N VAL A 56 7.07 3.31 12.73
CA VAL A 56 8.06 2.37 12.18
C VAL A 56 7.99 2.27 10.66
N VAL A 57 9.16 2.30 10.04
CA VAL A 57 9.33 2.07 8.60
C VAL A 57 10.39 0.97 8.36
N PRO A 58 10.23 0.11 7.33
CA PRO A 58 9.08 0.05 6.43
C PRO A 58 7.89 -0.72 7.05
N ILE A 59 6.68 -0.23 6.77
CA ILE A 59 5.41 -0.92 7.02
C ILE A 59 4.64 -1.02 5.70
N THR A 60 4.10 -2.20 5.42
CA THR A 60 3.18 -2.43 4.30
C THR A 60 1.80 -2.67 4.88
N LEU A 61 0.79 -1.96 4.36
CA LEU A 61 -0.60 -2.16 4.74
C LEU A 61 -1.34 -2.86 3.60
N LEU A 62 -2.19 -3.82 3.95
CA LEU A 62 -3.04 -4.53 3.00
C LEU A 62 -4.45 -3.97 3.14
N ILE A 63 -4.94 -3.38 2.05
CA ILE A 63 -6.22 -2.69 1.99
C ILE A 63 -7.11 -3.45 1.01
N ASP A 64 -8.32 -3.81 1.45
CA ASP A 64 -9.30 -4.50 0.61
C ASP A 64 -10.02 -3.54 -0.37
N GLU A 65 -10.92 -4.10 -1.17
CA GLU A 65 -11.74 -3.35 -2.14
C GLU A 65 -12.72 -2.36 -1.49
N HIS A 66 -12.97 -2.46 -0.18
CA HIS A 66 -13.82 -1.56 0.60
C HIS A 66 -13.01 -0.45 1.30
N GLY A 67 -11.69 -0.40 1.10
CA GLY A 67 -10.81 0.59 1.69
C GLY A 67 -10.43 0.31 3.15
N ILE A 68 -10.60 -0.93 3.62
CA ILE A 68 -10.31 -1.32 5.01
C ILE A 68 -8.95 -1.99 5.10
N ILE A 69 -8.15 -1.58 6.10
CA ILE A 69 -6.88 -2.24 6.42
C ILE A 69 -7.19 -3.60 7.06
N ARG A 70 -6.82 -4.69 6.37
CA ARG A 70 -7.04 -6.08 6.84
C ARG A 70 -5.79 -6.69 7.47
N GLY A 71 -4.63 -6.10 7.19
CA GLY A 71 -3.39 -6.58 7.76
C GLY A 71 -2.23 -5.62 7.53
N HIS A 72 -1.12 -5.93 8.17
CA HIS A 72 0.13 -5.23 7.96
C HIS A 72 1.30 -6.21 7.89
N ALA A 73 2.30 -5.88 7.08
CA ALA A 73 3.58 -6.54 7.07
C ALA A 73 4.69 -5.58 7.51
N ARG A 74 5.62 -6.07 8.34
CA ARG A 74 6.76 -5.31 8.87
C ARG A 74 8.07 -6.04 8.59
N GLY A 75 9.12 -5.27 8.30
CA GLY A 75 10.49 -5.80 8.21
C GLY A 75 10.69 -6.85 7.12
N ARG A 76 11.20 -8.04 7.50
CA ARG A 76 11.65 -9.13 6.60
C ARG A 76 10.60 -10.20 6.30
N GLN A 77 9.32 -9.93 6.52
CA GLN A 77 8.27 -10.90 6.17
C GLN A 77 8.28 -11.21 4.67
N ASP A 78 8.00 -12.47 4.31
CA ASP A 78 7.91 -12.90 2.91
C ASP A 78 6.68 -12.27 2.23
N PRO A 79 6.87 -11.42 1.22
CA PRO A 79 5.75 -10.76 0.53
C PRO A 79 4.81 -11.75 -0.15
N ARG A 80 5.32 -12.88 -0.67
CA ARG A 80 4.50 -13.81 -1.46
C ARG A 80 3.47 -14.52 -0.59
N GLY A 81 3.90 -15.14 0.51
CA GLY A 81 2.97 -15.79 1.42
C GLY A 81 1.92 -14.83 2.00
N VAL A 82 2.31 -13.58 2.30
CA VAL A 82 1.37 -12.56 2.77
C VAL A 82 0.34 -12.19 1.69
N LEU A 83 0.76 -12.02 0.43
CA LEU A 83 -0.13 -11.71 -0.68
C LEU A 83 -1.07 -12.87 -1.01
N GLU A 84 -0.57 -14.10 -1.01
CA GLU A 84 -1.39 -15.30 -1.27
C GLU A 84 -2.50 -15.44 -0.24
N ALA A 85 -2.19 -15.27 1.06
CA ALA A 85 -3.18 -15.33 2.12
C ALA A 85 -4.24 -14.22 1.97
N PHE A 86 -3.81 -12.99 1.67
CA PHE A 86 -4.71 -11.86 1.52
C PHE A 86 -5.63 -11.98 0.30
N LEU A 87 -5.09 -12.42 -0.85
CA LEU A 87 -5.87 -12.55 -2.09
C LEU A 87 -6.80 -13.78 -2.10
N ALA A 88 -6.60 -14.73 -1.20
CA ALA A 88 -7.49 -15.89 -1.04
C ALA A 88 -8.72 -15.58 -0.19
N GLU A 89 -8.74 -14.44 0.51
CA GLU A 89 -9.83 -14.03 1.38
C GLU A 89 -10.85 -13.18 0.61
N GLU A 90 -12.14 -13.39 0.90
CA GLU A 90 -13.23 -12.52 0.43
C GLU A 90 -13.66 -11.62 1.58
N PHE A 91 -13.70 -10.31 1.35
CA PHE A 91 -14.00 -9.34 2.41
C PHE A 91 -15.46 -8.90 2.35
N THR A 92 -16.14 -9.00 3.50
CA THR A 92 -17.49 -8.44 3.63
C THR A 92 -17.43 -6.93 3.67
N ALA A 93 -18.33 -6.30 2.92
CA ALA A 93 -18.50 -4.85 2.95
C ALA A 93 -18.87 -4.40 4.37
N PRO A 94 -18.30 -3.28 4.86
CA PRO A 94 -18.71 -2.72 6.14
C PRO A 94 -20.19 -2.31 6.09
N GLU A 95 -20.90 -2.45 7.21
CA GLU A 95 -22.23 -1.84 7.34
C GLU A 95 -22.10 -0.32 7.18
N GLU A 96 -22.97 0.28 6.36
CA GLU A 96 -23.01 1.74 6.22
C GLU A 96 -23.24 2.38 7.59
N THR A 97 -22.24 3.09 8.08
CA THR A 97 -22.42 3.91 9.28
C THR A 97 -23.24 5.15 8.89
N PRO A 98 -24.10 5.66 9.79
CA PRO A 98 -24.94 6.83 9.49
C PRO A 98 -24.17 8.11 9.12
N GLU A 99 -22.84 8.10 9.24
CA GLU A 99 -21.95 9.19 8.83
C GLU A 99 -21.60 9.14 7.33
N THR A 100 -21.46 7.95 6.71
CA THR A 100 -21.21 7.82 5.26
C THR A 100 -22.48 8.07 4.42
N ALA A 101 -23.67 7.86 4.99
CA ALA A 101 -24.95 8.13 4.33
C ALA A 101 -25.23 9.63 4.07
N LYS A 102 -24.53 10.55 4.75
CA LYS A 102 -24.76 12.00 4.63
C LYS A 102 -23.99 12.66 3.49
N THR A 103 -23.03 11.98 2.88
CA THR A 103 -22.18 12.54 1.81
C THR A 103 -22.74 12.26 0.40
N GLN A 104 -23.82 11.49 0.29
CA GLN A 104 -24.54 11.27 -0.97
C GLN A 104 -25.86 12.08 -1.01
N LYS A 105 -25.79 13.41 -0.98
CA LYS A 105 -26.90 14.29 -1.36
C LYS A 105 -26.40 15.56 -2.03
#